data_AF-A0A968CQP5-F1
#
_entry.id   AF-A0A968CQP5-F1
#
_cell.length_a   1.000
_cell.length_b   1.000
_cell.length_c   1.000
_cell.angle_alpha   90.00
_cell.angle_beta   90.00
_cell.angle_gamma   90.00
#
_symmetry.space_group_name_H-M   'P 1'
#
loop_
_entity.id
_entity.type
_entity.pdbx_description
1 polymer ?
#
loop_
_entity_poly.entity_id
_entity_poly.type
_entity_poly.pdbx_seq_one_letter_code
_entity_poly.pdbx_strand_id
1 'polypeptide(L)'
;MQNIENQFTEFKSQLAALDKKTAEDKLSMVVFSGDLDKVIAAFVIATGAVAMGMDAVMFFTFWGTPVLRDAKKSVGGKDAFGKMFGAMLPKGLGQVKLSKMNMGGMGTAMMKSLMKKKNVASLEQFLEMAEELGVRIFICEMSMDLMGFKREEMIDYKNLTFCGVAKFLEEAANSKVQLFI
;
A
#
# COMPACT_ATOMS: atom_id res chain seq x y z
N MET A 1 -6.40 -49.26 -19.42
CA MET A 1 -5.39 -48.22 -19.08
C MET A 1 -5.77 -46.86 -19.68
N GLN A 2 -6.03 -46.77 -21.00
CA GLN A 2 -6.44 -45.52 -21.66
C GLN A 2 -7.58 -44.73 -20.97
N ASN A 3 -8.61 -45.43 -20.49
CA ASN A 3 -9.77 -44.78 -19.87
C ASN A 3 -9.44 -44.18 -18.49
N ILE A 4 -8.48 -44.76 -17.76
CA ILE A 4 -8.01 -44.27 -16.45
C ILE A 4 -7.07 -43.08 -16.65
N GLU A 5 -6.21 -43.12 -17.67
CA GLU A 5 -5.34 -41.98 -18.03
C GLU A 5 -6.15 -40.76 -18.48
N ASN A 6 -7.22 -40.96 -19.24
CA ASN A 6 -8.14 -39.91 -19.64
C ASN A 6 -8.86 -39.31 -18.43
N GLN A 7 -9.40 -40.15 -17.54
CA GLN A 7 -10.03 -39.70 -16.29
C GLN A 7 -9.06 -38.95 -15.37
N PHE A 8 -7.81 -39.43 -15.26
CA PHE A 8 -6.79 -38.78 -14.45
C PHE A 8 -6.37 -37.42 -15.01
N THR A 9 -6.32 -37.30 -16.34
CA THR A 9 -6.03 -36.03 -17.03
C THR A 9 -7.16 -35.03 -16.84
N GLU A 10 -8.41 -35.49 -16.96
CA GLU A 10 -9.59 -34.66 -16.74
C GLU A 10 -9.72 -34.21 -15.29
N PHE A 11 -9.44 -35.10 -14.33
CA PHE A 11 -9.40 -34.77 -12.91
C PHE A 11 -8.29 -33.76 -12.58
N LYS A 12 -7.09 -33.90 -13.17
CA LYS A 12 -6.02 -32.88 -13.06
C LYS A 12 -6.44 -31.53 -13.63
N SER A 13 -7.13 -31.51 -14.77
CA SER A 13 -7.65 -30.28 -15.36
C SER A 13 -8.69 -29.62 -14.46
N GLN A 14 -9.58 -30.41 -13.83
CA GLN A 14 -10.56 -29.91 -12.89
C GLN A 14 -9.92 -29.37 -11.60
N LEU A 15 -8.91 -30.06 -11.05
CA LEU A 15 -8.13 -29.57 -9.91
C LEU A 15 -7.41 -28.26 -10.23
N ALA A 16 -6.74 -28.16 -11.38
CA ALA A 16 -6.08 -26.92 -11.80
C ALA A 16 -7.07 -25.76 -12.01
N ALA A 17 -8.30 -26.06 -12.45
CA ALA A 17 -9.37 -25.07 -12.59
C ALA A 17 -9.97 -24.65 -11.25
N LEU A 18 -10.00 -25.54 -10.25
CA LEU A 18 -10.44 -25.27 -8.89
C LEU A 18 -9.40 -24.46 -8.09
N ASP A 19 -8.12 -24.79 -8.23
CA ASP A 19 -7.02 -24.01 -7.63
C ASP A 19 -7.07 -22.56 -8.13
N LYS A 20 -7.27 -22.35 -9.43
CA LYS A 20 -7.43 -21.00 -10.02
C LYS A 20 -8.71 -20.27 -9.59
N LYS A 21 -9.71 -20.97 -9.02
CA LYS A 21 -10.96 -20.39 -8.54
C LYS A 21 -10.96 -20.15 -7.02
N THR A 22 -9.99 -20.70 -6.30
CA THR A 22 -9.92 -20.57 -4.85
C THR A 22 -9.16 -19.29 -4.51
N ALA A 23 -9.78 -18.41 -3.74
CA ALA A 23 -9.11 -17.20 -3.27
C ALA A 23 -7.90 -17.58 -2.40
N GLU A 24 -6.75 -16.98 -2.70
CA GLU A 24 -5.52 -17.11 -1.93
C GLU A 24 -5.70 -16.41 -0.58
N ASP A 25 -5.02 -16.89 0.47
CA ASP A 25 -4.93 -16.21 1.77
C ASP A 25 -4.08 -14.94 1.62
N LYS A 26 -4.66 -13.95 0.96
CA LYS A 26 -4.05 -12.70 0.54
C LYS A 26 -5.02 -11.55 0.74
N LEU A 27 -4.48 -10.47 1.27
CA LEU A 27 -5.12 -9.17 1.38
C LEU A 27 -4.54 -8.26 0.30
N SER A 28 -5.41 -7.68 -0.53
CA SER A 28 -5.03 -6.59 -1.43
C SER A 28 -5.81 -5.34 -1.06
N MET A 29 -5.13 -4.21 -0.89
CA MET A 29 -5.80 -2.96 -0.58
C MET A 29 -5.34 -1.82 -1.47
N VAL A 30 -6.28 -0.96 -1.85
CA VAL A 30 -5.96 0.35 -2.40
C VAL A 30 -5.84 1.33 -1.24
N VAL A 31 -4.70 2.02 -1.15
CA VAL A 31 -4.48 3.15 -0.25
C VAL A 31 -4.57 4.42 -1.09
N PHE A 32 -5.79 4.94 -1.20
CA PHE A 32 -6.10 6.17 -1.92
C PHE A 32 -5.97 7.39 -1.00
N SER A 33 -6.37 7.26 0.26
CA SER A 33 -6.32 8.35 1.24
C SER A 33 -4.90 8.61 1.75
N GLY A 34 -4.52 9.89 1.88
CA GLY A 34 -3.26 10.34 2.46
C GLY A 34 -3.36 10.84 3.91
N ASP A 35 -4.50 10.63 4.56
CA ASP A 35 -4.77 11.09 5.91
C ASP A 35 -4.13 10.17 6.97
N LEU A 36 -3.49 10.74 7.98
CA LEU A 36 -2.71 10.03 9.01
C LEU A 36 -3.47 8.83 9.61
N ASP A 37 -4.70 9.05 10.07
CA ASP A 37 -5.53 8.04 10.71
C ASP A 37 -5.94 6.90 9.78
N LYS A 38 -6.21 7.20 8.50
CA LYS A 38 -6.55 6.18 7.50
C LYS A 38 -5.33 5.39 7.05
N VAL A 39 -4.19 6.05 6.88
CA VAL A 39 -2.94 5.36 6.54
C VAL A 39 -2.49 4.46 7.69
N ILE A 40 -2.59 4.91 8.95
CA ILE A 40 -2.35 4.05 10.12
C ILE A 40 -3.29 2.84 10.08
N ALA A 41 -4.59 3.04 9.83
CA ALA A 41 -5.54 1.94 9.74
C ALA A 41 -5.14 0.93 8.64
N ALA A 42 -4.73 1.43 7.46
CA ALA A 42 -4.25 0.59 6.36
C ALA A 42 -3.04 -0.28 6.78
N PHE A 43 -2.04 0.32 7.43
CA PHE A 43 -0.88 -0.45 7.92
C PHE A 43 -1.25 -1.43 9.03
N VAL A 44 -2.09 -1.04 9.99
CA VAL A 44 -2.55 -1.94 11.06
C VAL A 44 -3.22 -3.17 10.46
N ILE A 45 -4.10 -2.99 9.48
CA ILE A 45 -4.78 -4.10 8.79
C ILE A 45 -3.76 -4.94 8.02
N ALA A 46 -2.85 -4.32 7.27
CA ALA A 46 -1.83 -5.04 6.50
C ALA A 46 -0.90 -5.88 7.40
N THR A 47 -0.38 -5.29 8.50
CA THR A 47 0.47 -5.99 9.46
C THR A 47 -0.28 -7.07 10.23
N GLY A 48 -1.58 -6.87 10.51
CA GLY A 48 -2.44 -7.89 11.09
C GLY A 48 -2.66 -9.08 10.16
N ALA A 49 -2.87 -8.81 8.87
CA ALA A 49 -3.06 -9.87 7.87
C ALA A 49 -1.82 -10.77 7.75
N VAL A 50 -0.63 -10.19 7.63
CA VAL A 50 0.63 -10.96 7.60
C VAL A 50 0.90 -11.71 8.91
N ALA A 51 0.56 -11.12 10.06
CA ALA A 51 0.63 -11.81 11.35
C ALA A 51 -0.33 -13.01 11.45
N MET A 52 -1.43 -13.01 10.68
CA MET A 52 -2.38 -14.12 10.55
C MET A 52 -1.98 -15.13 9.45
N GLY A 53 -0.81 -14.99 8.84
CA GLY A 53 -0.32 -15.87 7.79
C GLY A 53 -0.86 -15.57 6.39
N MET A 54 -1.46 -14.39 6.17
CA MET A 54 -1.86 -13.96 4.84
C MET A 54 -0.75 -13.17 4.16
N ASP A 55 -0.67 -13.22 2.82
CA ASP A 55 0.10 -12.23 2.07
C ASP A 55 -0.62 -10.87 2.08
N ALA A 56 0.13 -9.76 2.03
CA ALA A 56 -0.46 -8.42 1.95
C ALA A 56 0.15 -7.58 0.82
N VAL A 57 -0.72 -6.95 0.02
CA VAL A 57 -0.36 -5.98 -1.03
C VAL A 57 -1.08 -4.67 -0.76
N MET A 58 -0.32 -3.58 -0.64
CA MET A 58 -0.84 -2.22 -0.48
C MET A 58 -0.53 -1.39 -1.74
N PHE A 59 -1.55 -1.01 -2.48
CA PHE A 59 -1.44 -0.18 -3.68
C PHE A 59 -1.70 1.30 -3.37
N PHE A 60 -0.64 2.08 -3.26
CA PHE A 60 -0.68 3.51 -3.00
C PHE A 60 -0.91 4.30 -4.28
N THR A 61 -2.01 5.04 -4.30
CA THR A 61 -2.47 5.82 -5.45
C THR A 61 -3.00 7.17 -4.99
N PHE A 62 -3.06 8.15 -5.90
CA PHE A 62 -3.51 9.52 -5.62
C PHE A 62 -2.93 10.10 -4.32
N TRP A 63 -3.76 10.43 -3.33
CA TRP A 63 -3.34 11.11 -2.10
C TRP A 63 -2.53 10.22 -1.16
N GLY A 64 -2.60 8.90 -1.33
CA GLY A 64 -1.71 7.94 -0.67
C GLY A 64 -0.28 8.01 -1.22
N THR A 65 -0.08 8.32 -2.50
CA THR A 65 1.27 8.33 -3.11
C THR A 65 2.26 9.29 -2.43
N PRO A 66 1.92 10.56 -2.10
CA PRO A 66 2.81 11.48 -1.37
C PRO A 66 3.30 10.98 -0.01
N VAL A 67 2.55 10.05 0.61
CA VAL A 67 2.89 9.46 1.91
C VAL A 67 4.19 8.65 1.86
N LEU A 68 4.50 8.08 0.69
CA LEU A 68 5.69 7.27 0.43
C LEU A 68 6.87 8.08 -0.14
N ARG A 69 6.78 9.41 -0.19
CA ARG A 69 7.92 10.27 -0.53
C ARG A 69 8.92 10.26 0.63
N ASP A 70 10.21 10.22 0.30
CA ASP A 70 11.25 10.37 1.30
C ASP A 70 11.50 11.85 1.57
N ALA A 71 11.32 12.27 2.83
CA ALA A 71 11.57 13.63 3.27
C ALA A 71 13.02 14.10 2.99
N LYS A 72 13.98 13.17 2.99
CA LYS A 72 15.42 13.41 2.79
C LYS A 72 15.81 13.50 1.31
N LYS A 73 15.02 12.91 0.40
CA LYS A 73 15.32 12.90 -1.04
C LYS A 73 14.69 14.10 -1.74
N SER A 74 15.39 14.66 -2.72
CA SER A 74 14.88 15.76 -3.55
C SER A 74 15.41 15.59 -4.97
N VAL A 75 14.55 15.83 -5.96
CA VAL A 75 14.85 15.60 -7.36
C VAL A 75 14.50 16.83 -8.20
N GLY A 76 15.35 17.13 -9.19
CA GLY A 76 15.10 18.16 -10.18
C GLY A 76 14.23 17.68 -11.34
N GLY A 77 14.10 18.49 -12.39
CA GLY A 77 13.47 18.07 -13.66
C GLY A 77 11.95 17.92 -13.61
N LYS A 78 11.28 18.56 -12.64
CA LYS A 78 9.81 18.64 -12.58
C LYS A 78 9.29 19.83 -13.37
N ASP A 79 8.14 19.66 -14.00
CA ASP A 79 7.39 20.72 -14.64
C ASP A 79 6.73 21.65 -13.60
N ALA A 80 6.01 22.68 -14.06
CA ALA A 80 5.39 23.66 -13.16
C ALA A 80 4.38 23.01 -12.20
N PHE A 81 3.55 22.09 -12.70
CA PHE A 81 2.55 21.38 -11.88
C PHE A 81 3.21 20.43 -10.88
N GLY A 82 4.23 19.67 -11.28
CA GLY A 82 4.97 18.79 -10.38
C GLY A 82 5.72 19.54 -9.27
N LYS A 83 6.22 20.74 -9.54
CA LYS A 83 6.77 21.63 -8.51
C LYS A 83 5.69 22.12 -7.55
N MET A 84 4.52 22.50 -8.06
CA MET A 84 3.38 22.93 -7.25
C MET A 84 2.88 21.81 -6.33
N PHE A 85 2.60 20.62 -6.87
CA PHE A 85 2.19 19.46 -6.08
C PHE A 85 3.27 19.04 -5.08
N GLY A 86 4.54 19.07 -5.49
CA GLY A 86 5.66 18.76 -4.61
C GLY A 86 5.78 19.64 -3.36
N ALA A 87 5.30 20.90 -3.45
CA ALA A 87 5.27 21.86 -2.34
C ALA A 87 3.96 21.84 -1.54
N MET A 88 2.83 21.55 -2.18
CA MET A 88 1.50 21.56 -1.54
C MET A 88 1.18 20.25 -0.81
N LEU A 89 1.65 19.12 -1.33
CA LEU A 89 1.37 17.79 -0.78
C LEU A 89 2.39 17.38 0.28
N PRO A 90 2.00 16.52 1.24
CA PRO A 90 2.91 15.97 2.23
C PRO A 90 4.18 15.38 1.60
N LYS A 91 5.31 15.55 2.28
CA LYS A 91 6.56 14.90 1.92
C LYS A 91 6.88 13.81 2.96
N GLY A 92 6.24 12.65 2.78
CA GLY A 92 6.47 11.46 3.59
C GLY A 92 5.60 11.30 4.84
N LEU A 93 5.80 10.18 5.54
CA LEU A 93 5.03 9.72 6.71
C LEU A 93 4.96 10.74 7.86
N GLY A 94 5.98 11.57 8.02
CA GLY A 94 6.02 12.57 9.09
C GLY A 94 5.03 13.72 8.89
N GLN A 95 4.65 14.03 7.65
CA GLN A 95 3.90 15.24 7.26
C GLN A 95 2.41 15.00 6.98
N VAL A 96 1.94 13.75 7.06
CA VAL A 96 0.50 13.46 6.93
C VAL A 96 -0.30 14.03 8.10
N LYS A 97 -1.52 14.45 7.81
CA LYS A 97 -2.44 15.14 8.74
C LYS A 97 -3.68 14.30 8.98
N LEU A 98 -4.36 14.50 10.11
CA LEU A 98 -5.62 13.82 10.38
C LEU A 98 -6.71 14.17 9.37
N SER A 99 -7.53 13.18 9.03
CA SER A 99 -8.70 13.31 8.15
C SER A 99 -9.76 14.23 8.73
N LYS A 100 -9.90 14.24 10.06
CA LYS A 100 -10.88 15.03 10.82
C LYS A 100 -10.21 15.66 12.04
N MET A 101 -10.75 16.80 12.47
CA MET A 101 -10.28 17.55 13.64
C MET A 101 -8.79 17.96 13.59
N ASN A 102 -8.21 18.13 12.39
CA ASN A 102 -6.80 18.53 12.27
C ASN A 102 -6.50 19.90 12.91
N MET A 103 -7.45 20.86 12.87
CA MET A 103 -7.34 22.19 13.50
C MET A 103 -6.00 22.88 13.22
N GLY A 104 -5.61 22.97 11.94
CA GLY A 104 -4.33 23.58 11.54
C GLY A 104 -3.08 22.77 11.90
N GLY A 105 -3.22 21.52 12.34
CA GLY A 105 -2.11 20.65 12.78
C GLY A 105 -2.16 20.30 14.26
N MET A 106 -2.91 21.05 15.08
CA MET A 106 -3.01 20.80 16.52
C MET A 106 -3.62 19.43 16.84
N GLY A 107 -4.68 19.03 16.12
CA GLY A 107 -5.29 17.71 16.31
C GLY A 107 -4.33 16.59 15.94
N THR A 108 -3.57 16.75 14.86
CA THR A 108 -2.54 15.78 14.45
C THR A 108 -1.48 15.61 15.52
N ALA A 109 -0.96 16.70 16.09
CA ALA A 109 0.02 16.65 17.16
C ALA A 109 -0.56 16.00 18.44
N MET A 110 -1.80 16.33 18.79
CA MET A 110 -2.50 15.73 19.93
C MET A 110 -2.68 14.21 19.76
N MET A 111 -3.11 13.76 18.58
CA MET A 111 -3.28 12.34 18.28
C MET A 111 -1.95 11.59 18.34
N LYS A 112 -0.89 12.10 17.70
CA LYS A 112 0.46 11.51 17.78
C LYS A 112 0.95 11.41 19.23
N SER A 113 0.69 12.43 20.05
CA SER A 113 1.02 12.43 21.49
C SER A 113 0.23 11.36 22.26
N LEU A 114 -1.07 11.23 21.99
CA LEU A 114 -1.92 10.21 22.62
C LEU A 114 -1.49 8.79 22.22
N MET A 115 -1.20 8.55 20.94
CA MET A 115 -0.67 7.29 20.43
C MET A 115 0.61 6.90 21.18
N LYS A 116 1.57 7.83 21.28
CA LYS A 116 2.82 7.61 22.03
C LYS A 116 2.56 7.28 23.50
N LYS A 117 1.66 8.00 24.18
CA LYS A 117 1.28 7.73 25.58
C LYS A 117 0.61 6.37 25.78
N LYS A 118 -0.06 5.85 24.74
CA LYS A 118 -0.76 4.56 24.75
C LYS A 118 0.08 3.44 24.14
N ASN A 119 1.37 3.67 23.87
CA ASN A 119 2.28 2.72 23.23
C ASN A 119 1.77 2.19 21.87
N VAL A 120 1.03 3.02 21.14
CA VAL A 120 0.66 2.74 19.76
C VAL A 120 1.83 3.16 18.87
N ALA A 121 2.23 2.26 17.96
CA ALA A 121 3.30 2.52 17.01
C ALA A 121 3.01 3.77 16.15
N SER A 122 4.07 4.52 15.84
CA SER A 122 4.04 5.59 14.85
C SER A 122 3.88 5.03 13.44
N LEU A 123 3.55 5.90 12.48
CA LEU A 123 3.41 5.50 11.09
C LEU A 123 4.73 5.00 10.49
N GLU A 124 5.85 5.59 10.90
CA GLU A 124 7.20 5.15 10.55
C GLU A 124 7.49 3.74 11.08
N GLN A 125 7.16 3.45 12.34
CA GLN A 125 7.31 2.12 12.92
C GLN A 125 6.38 1.08 12.26
N PHE A 126 5.18 1.48 11.83
CA PHE A 126 4.29 0.62 11.06
C PHE A 126 4.87 0.30 9.67
N LEU A 127 5.52 1.26 9.01
CA LEU A 127 6.20 1.00 7.74
C LEU A 127 7.36 0.01 7.92
N GLU A 128 8.21 0.22 8.93
CA GLU A 128 9.32 -0.69 9.26
C GLU A 128 8.81 -2.10 9.54
N MET A 129 7.81 -2.24 10.41
CA MET A 129 7.19 -3.54 10.72
C MET A 129 6.56 -4.19 9.48
N ALA A 130 5.91 -3.41 8.62
CA ALA A 130 5.35 -3.93 7.37
C ALA A 130 6.47 -4.47 6.44
N GLU A 131 7.61 -3.79 6.36
CA GLU A 131 8.78 -4.26 5.61
C GLU A 131 9.33 -5.58 6.16
N GLU A 132 9.54 -5.64 7.48
CA GLU A 132 10.06 -6.83 8.16
C GLU A 132 9.16 -8.04 7.98
N LEU A 133 7.84 -7.84 8.03
CA LEU A 133 6.83 -8.87 7.85
C LEU A 133 6.55 -9.20 6.38
N GLY A 134 7.21 -8.55 5.43
CA GLY A 134 7.12 -8.89 4.01
C GLY A 134 5.90 -8.33 3.29
N VAL A 135 5.23 -7.30 3.83
CA VAL A 135 4.17 -6.57 3.10
C VAL A 135 4.74 -6.04 1.78
N ARG A 136 3.96 -6.15 0.70
CA ARG A 136 4.35 -5.63 -0.62
C ARG A 136 3.69 -4.28 -0.83
N ILE A 137 4.48 -3.26 -1.19
CA ILE A 137 4.00 -1.90 -1.44
C ILE A 137 4.08 -1.62 -2.94
N PHE A 138 2.94 -1.34 -3.55
CA PHE A 138 2.87 -0.95 -4.96
C PHE A 138 2.57 0.56 -5.05
N ILE A 139 3.31 1.28 -5.87
CA ILE A 139 3.07 2.70 -6.15
C ILE A 139 2.51 2.86 -7.55
N CYS A 140 1.37 3.54 -7.66
CA CYS A 140 0.70 3.85 -8.91
C CYS A 140 1.54 4.80 -9.78
N GLU A 141 2.09 4.29 -10.89
CA GLU A 141 2.88 5.10 -11.84
C GLU A 141 2.08 6.28 -12.40
N MET A 142 0.81 6.05 -12.75
CA MET A 142 -0.08 7.11 -13.26
C MET A 142 -0.26 8.25 -12.24
N SER A 143 -0.38 7.94 -10.94
CA SER A 143 -0.50 8.98 -9.91
C SER A 143 0.80 9.73 -9.71
N MET A 144 1.95 9.05 -9.80
CA MET A 144 3.25 9.72 -9.76
C MET A 144 3.43 10.68 -10.93
N ASP A 145 3.11 10.23 -12.15
CA ASP A 145 3.23 11.03 -13.36
C ASP A 145 2.34 12.27 -13.28
N LEU A 146 1.08 12.10 -12.85
CA LEU A 146 0.13 13.20 -12.67
C LEU A 146 0.61 14.25 -11.65
N MET A 147 1.25 13.81 -10.56
CA MET A 147 1.78 14.69 -9.51
C MET A 147 3.22 15.15 -9.76
N GLY A 148 3.84 14.72 -10.86
CA GLY A 148 5.23 15.01 -11.21
C GLY A 148 6.25 14.44 -10.21
N PHE A 149 5.94 13.33 -9.54
CA PHE A 149 6.88 12.64 -8.66
C PHE A 149 7.80 11.71 -9.44
N LYS A 150 9.06 11.59 -9.02
CA LYS A 150 10.05 10.69 -9.61
C LYS A 150 10.31 9.49 -8.70
N ARG A 151 10.78 8.38 -9.26
CA ARG A 151 11.04 7.15 -8.48
C ARG A 151 12.11 7.38 -7.41
N GLU A 152 13.09 8.22 -7.73
CA GLU A 152 14.23 8.54 -6.86
C GLU A 152 13.83 9.42 -5.66
N GLU A 153 12.60 9.96 -5.63
CA GLU A 153 12.09 10.70 -4.47
C GLU A 153 11.29 9.83 -3.48
N MET A 154 11.08 8.55 -3.79
CA MET A 154 10.36 7.61 -2.92
C MET A 154 11.27 6.99 -1.86
N ILE A 155 10.64 6.53 -0.78
CA ILE A 155 11.32 5.78 0.29
C ILE A 155 12.05 4.55 -0.26
N ASP A 156 13.13 4.17 0.42
CA ASP A 156 13.74 2.86 0.21
C ASP A 156 12.91 1.84 0.99
N TYR A 157 12.33 0.88 0.26
CA TYR A 157 11.52 -0.20 0.83
C TYR A 157 11.73 -1.48 0.02
N LYS A 158 12.08 -2.58 0.67
CA LYS A 158 12.58 -3.83 0.07
C LYS A 158 11.62 -4.42 -0.97
N ASN A 159 10.33 -4.42 -0.67
CA ASN A 159 9.29 -5.01 -1.52
C ASN A 159 8.45 -3.92 -2.22
N LEU A 160 9.09 -2.84 -2.65
CA LEU A 160 8.44 -1.72 -3.34
C LEU A 160 8.44 -1.95 -4.85
N THR A 161 7.28 -1.78 -5.48
CA THR A 161 7.12 -1.92 -6.94
C THR A 161 6.38 -0.72 -7.50
N PHE A 162 6.87 -0.14 -8.60
CA PHE A 162 6.13 0.84 -9.38
C PHE A 162 5.32 0.10 -10.43
N CYS A 163 4.00 0.30 -10.47
CA CYS A 163 3.15 -0.36 -11.44
C CYS A 163 1.87 0.41 -11.78
N GLY A 164 1.24 0.03 -12.89
CA GLY A 164 -0.10 0.44 -13.25
C GLY A 164 -1.22 -0.38 -12.58
N VAL A 165 -2.47 0.05 -12.79
CA VAL A 165 -3.65 -0.57 -12.20
C VAL A 165 -3.84 -2.04 -12.60
N ALA A 166 -3.42 -2.42 -13.81
CA ALA A 166 -3.55 -3.81 -14.30
C ALA A 166 -2.79 -4.80 -13.41
N LYS A 167 -1.59 -4.44 -12.96
CA LYS A 167 -0.79 -5.28 -12.06
C LYS A 167 -1.43 -5.42 -10.68
N PHE A 168 -2.00 -4.33 -10.16
CA PHE A 168 -2.75 -4.40 -8.91
C PHE A 168 -3.99 -5.28 -9.03
N LEU A 169 -4.74 -5.17 -10.13
CA LEU A 169 -5.93 -6.00 -10.36
C LEU A 169 -5.57 -7.49 -10.49
N GLU A 170 -4.43 -7.82 -11.08
CA GLU A 170 -3.90 -9.20 -11.11
C GLU A 170 -3.67 -9.74 -9.69
N GLU A 171 -3.05 -8.95 -8.80
CA GLU A 171 -2.90 -9.34 -7.39
C GLU A 171 -4.25 -9.48 -6.70
N ALA A 172 -5.15 -8.50 -6.87
CA ALA A 172 -6.43 -8.43 -6.18
C ALA A 172 -7.44 -9.48 -6.64
N ALA A 173 -7.37 -9.93 -7.90
CA ALA A 173 -8.33 -10.87 -8.49
C ALA A 173 -8.44 -12.19 -7.71
N ASN A 174 -7.32 -12.65 -7.14
CA ASN A 174 -7.27 -13.90 -6.37
C ASN A 174 -7.21 -13.67 -4.86
N SER A 175 -7.32 -12.43 -4.38
CA SER A 175 -7.28 -12.15 -2.94
C SER A 175 -8.56 -12.57 -2.24
N LYS A 176 -8.44 -13.06 -1.01
CA LYS A 176 -9.59 -13.37 -0.15
C LYS A 176 -10.20 -12.11 0.47
N VAL A 177 -9.40 -11.06 0.63
CA VAL A 177 -9.86 -9.77 1.16
C VAL A 177 -9.38 -8.64 0.26
N GLN A 178 -10.30 -7.77 -0.16
CA GLN A 178 -10.02 -6.55 -0.92
C GLN A 178 -10.59 -5.33 -0.19
N LEU A 179 -9.77 -4.30 0.00
CA LEU A 179 -10.17 -3.06 0.67
C LEU A 179 -9.81 -1.81 -0.16
N PHE A 180 -10.55 -0.73 0.07
CA PHE A 180 -10.24 0.59 -0.46
C PHE A 180 -10.28 1.60 0.70
N ILE A 181 -9.16 2.28 0.95
CA ILE A 181 -8.94 3.16 2.11
C ILE A 181 -8.52 4.56 1.64
#